data_AF-A0A9E0CS38-F1
#
_entry.id   AF-A0A9E0CS38-F1
#
_cell.length_a   1.000
_cell.length_b   1.000
_cell.length_c   1.000
_cell.angle_alpha   90.00
_cell.angle_beta   90.00
_cell.angle_gamma   90.00
#
_symmetry.space_group_name_H-M   'P 1'
#
loop_
_entity.id
_entity.type
_entity.pdbx_description
1 polymer ?
#
loop_
_entity_poly.entity_id
_entity_poly.type
_entity_poly.pdbx_seq_one_letter_code
_entity_poly.pdbx_strand_id
1 'polypeptide(L)' 'YFGEVTPSRWARLQLMKMMSEFREGMWAVVQQAISTLDTDFVSYADERLGNCERLAARPQFEQWLVDAAAPAL' A
#
# COMPACT_ATOMS: atom_id res chain seq x y z
N TYR A 1 -5.56 15.89 14.03
CA TYR A 1 -5.94 15.08 12.85
C TYR A 1 -7.19 14.30 13.20
N PHE A 2 -8.27 14.47 12.41
CA PHE A 2 -9.63 13.90 12.44
C PHE A 2 -10.47 13.73 13.73
N GLY A 3 -9.92 13.86 14.93
CA GLY A 3 -10.69 13.89 16.19
C GLY A 3 -11.31 12.55 16.61
N GLU A 4 -11.72 11.71 15.64
CA GLU A 4 -12.27 10.37 15.83
C GLU A 4 -11.80 9.40 14.73
N VAL A 5 -11.51 8.16 15.14
CA VAL A 5 -11.17 7.05 14.25
C VAL A 5 -12.43 6.24 14.01
N THR A 6 -13.00 6.36 12.81
CA THR A 6 -14.14 5.53 12.38
C THR A 6 -13.63 4.31 11.60
N PRO A 7 -14.37 3.18 11.59
CA PRO A 7 -14.00 2.01 10.81
C PRO A 7 -13.75 2.31 9.32
N SER A 8 -14.60 3.13 8.69
CA SER A 8 -14.45 3.53 7.29
C SER A 8 -13.15 4.30 7.03
N ARG A 9 -12.81 5.27 7.89
CA ARG A 9 -11.56 6.04 7.76
C ARG A 9 -10.33 5.16 7.98
N TRP A 10 -10.40 4.27 8.96
CA TRP A 10 -9.33 3.30 9.24
C TRP A 10 -9.11 2.35 8.06
N ALA A 11 -10.19 1.77 7.54
CA ALA A 11 -10.14 0.86 6.40
C ALA A 11 -9.52 1.52 5.16
N ARG A 12 -9.94 2.75 4.84
CA ARG A 12 -9.34 3.52 3.73
C ARG A 12 -7.85 3.76 3.93
N LEU A 13 -7.40 4.11 5.14
CA LEU A 13 -5.99 4.27 5.44
C LEU A 13 -5.20 2.97 5.21
N GLN A 14 -5.75 1.84 5.65
CA GLN A 14 -5.11 0.54 5.50
C GLN A 14 -5.01 0.11 4.02
N LEU A 15 -6.06 0.33 3.23
CA LEU A 15 -6.03 0.09 1.78
C LEU A 15 -5.07 1.03 1.05
N MET A 16 -5.02 2.32 1.44
CA MET A 16 -4.05 3.27 0.89
C MET A 16 -2.61 2.92 1.24
N LYS A 17 -2.37 2.31 2.43
CA LYS A 17 -1.06 1.79 2.80
C LYS A 17 -0.63 0.68 1.85
N MET A 18 -1.50 -0.28 1.57
CA MET A 18 -1.23 -1.35 0.59
C MET A 18 -0.92 -0.77 -0.81
N MET A 19 -1.76 0.14 -1.30
CA MET A 19 -1.54 0.78 -2.60
C MET A 19 -0.27 1.62 -2.66
N SER A 20 0.20 2.15 -1.52
CA SER A 20 1.47 2.87 -1.45
C SER A 20 2.69 1.95 -1.53
N GLU A 21 2.61 0.74 -0.95
CA GLU A 21 3.64 -0.29 -1.17
C GLU A 21 3.69 -0.69 -2.65
N PHE A 22 2.53 -0.95 -3.26
CA PHE A 22 2.44 -1.30 -4.68
C PHE A 22 3.01 -0.22 -5.60
N ARG A 23 2.56 1.03 -5.43
CA ARG A 23 3.02 2.16 -6.27
C ARG A 23 4.53 2.34 -6.17
N GLU A 24 5.08 2.24 -4.97
CA GLU A 24 6.52 2.39 -4.74
C GLU A 24 7.33 1.24 -5.37
N GLY A 25 6.84 0.00 -5.22
CA GLY A 25 7.47 -1.16 -5.87
C GLY A 25 7.49 -1.03 -7.40
N MET A 26 6.37 -0.63 -8.00
CA MET A 26 6.30 -0.39 -9.45
C MET A 26 7.17 0.78 -9.90
N TRP A 27 7.28 1.84 -9.09
CA TRP A 27 8.24 2.92 -9.35
C TRP A 27 9.66 2.39 -9.39
N ALA A 28 10.05 1.55 -8.44
CA ALA A 28 11.38 0.93 -8.38
C ALA A 28 11.65 0.02 -9.60
N VAL A 29 10.66 -0.77 -10.05
CA VAL A 29 10.76 -1.57 -11.28
C VAL A 29 11.08 -0.69 -12.48
N VAL A 30 10.41 0.46 -12.63
CA VAL A 30 10.72 1.39 -13.72
C VAL A 30 12.14 1.95 -13.57
N GLN A 31 12.57 2.28 -12.35
CA GLN A 31 13.92 2.81 -12.10
C GLN A 31 15.04 1.84 -12.50
N GLN A 32 14.82 0.52 -12.45
CA GLN A 32 15.79 -0.47 -12.93
C GLN A 32 16.18 -0.24 -14.40
N ALA A 33 15.27 0.31 -15.22
CA ALA A 33 15.51 0.54 -16.64
C ALA A 33 16.01 1.95 -16.97
N ILE A 34 15.64 2.96 -16.17
CA ILE A 34 15.84 4.38 -16.55
C ILE A 34 16.74 5.17 -15.61
N SER A 35 17.04 4.65 -14.42
CA SER A 35 17.80 5.39 -13.41
C SER A 35 19.30 5.31 -13.67
N THR A 36 20.01 6.40 -13.38
CA THR A 36 21.49 6.46 -13.40
C THR A 36 22.08 6.42 -11.99
N LEU A 37 21.25 6.18 -10.97
CA LEU A 37 21.67 6.11 -9.57
C LEU A 37 22.30 4.75 -9.27
N ASP A 38 23.34 4.75 -8.45
CA ASP A 38 23.91 3.52 -7.88
C ASP A 38 23.03 3.06 -6.70
N THR A 39 21.95 2.36 -7.04
CA THR A 39 20.94 1.89 -6.08
C THR A 39 20.38 0.56 -6.57
N ASP A 40 20.24 -0.40 -5.65
CA ASP A 40 19.64 -1.69 -5.94
C ASP A 40 18.12 -1.60 -5.98
N PHE A 41 17.59 -1.18 -7.14
CA PHE A 41 16.15 -1.08 -7.37
C PHE A 41 15.46 -2.45 -7.50
N VAL A 42 16.19 -3.55 -7.70
CA VAL A 42 15.62 -4.90 -7.74
C VAL A 42 15.22 -5.31 -6.33
N SER A 43 16.18 -5.29 -5.41
CA SER A 43 15.92 -5.62 -4.00
C SER A 43 14.89 -4.66 -3.39
N TYR A 44 14.94 -3.37 -3.75
CA TYR A 44 13.94 -2.40 -3.28
C TYR A 44 12.54 -2.73 -3.81
N ALA A 45 12.39 -3.04 -5.11
CA ALA A 45 11.09 -3.44 -5.67
C ALA A 45 10.54 -4.69 -4.96
N ASP A 46 11.36 -5.72 -4.77
CA ASP A 46 10.97 -6.97 -4.11
C ASP A 46 10.49 -6.74 -2.68
N GLU A 47 11.17 -5.89 -1.91
CA GLU A 47 10.75 -5.56 -0.54
C GLU A 47 9.35 -4.89 -0.53
N ARG A 48 9.15 -3.90 -1.39
CA ARG A 48 7.90 -3.12 -1.47
C ARG A 48 6.75 -3.98 -1.98
N LEU A 49 6.96 -4.79 -3.02
CA LEU A 49 5.93 -5.71 -3.52
C LEU A 49 5.62 -6.81 -2.50
N GLY A 50 6.63 -7.36 -1.82
CA GLY A 50 6.41 -8.30 -0.71
C GLY A 50 5.64 -7.68 0.47
N ASN A 51 5.85 -6.40 0.78
CA ASN A 51 5.02 -5.66 1.76
C ASN A 51 3.57 -5.50 1.28
N CYS A 52 3.38 -5.18 0.00
CA CYS A 52 2.06 -5.09 -0.62
C CYS A 52 1.30 -6.40 -0.46
N GLU A 53 1.91 -7.53 -0.83
CA GLU A 53 1.34 -8.87 -0.67
C GLU A 53 1.01 -9.19 0.79
N ARG A 54 1.92 -8.89 1.73
CA ARG A 54 1.67 -9.09 3.17
C ARG A 54 0.49 -8.28 3.68
N LEU A 55 0.26 -7.07 3.16
CA LEU A 55 -0.89 -6.24 3.53
C LEU A 55 -2.19 -6.77 2.92
N ALA A 56 -2.15 -7.22 1.66
CA ALA A 56 -3.29 -7.83 0.98
C ALA A 56 -3.70 -9.18 1.59
N ALA A 57 -2.74 -9.95 2.10
CA ALA A 57 -2.98 -11.25 2.73
C ALA A 57 -3.51 -11.16 4.18
N ARG A 58 -3.73 -9.95 4.72
CA ARG A 58 -4.23 -9.81 6.08
C ARG A 58 -5.67 -10.33 6.19
N PRO A 59 -6.03 -11.05 7.26
CA PRO A 59 -7.39 -11.55 7.45
C PRO A 59 -8.46 -10.45 7.42
N GLN A 60 -8.09 -9.21 7.77
CA GLN A 60 -8.98 -8.06 7.78
C GLN A 60 -9.16 -7.38 6.41
N PHE A 61 -8.43 -7.82 5.37
CA PHE A 61 -8.42 -7.13 4.09
C PHE A 61 -9.80 -7.04 3.46
N GLU A 62 -10.55 -8.15 3.44
CA GLU A 62 -11.94 -8.18 2.96
C GLU A 62 -12.85 -7.26 3.77
N GLN A 63 -12.68 -7.22 5.10
CA GLN A 63 -13.44 -6.32 5.96
C GLN A 63 -13.10 -4.85 5.66
N TRP A 64 -11.85 -4.53 5.35
CA TRP A 64 -11.47 -3.17 4.97
C TRP A 64 -12.11 -2.74 3.65
N LEU A 65 -12.26 -3.65 2.67
CA LEU A 65 -12.99 -3.34 1.44
C LEU A 65 -14.45 -2.98 1.74
N VAL A 66 -15.11 -3.75 2.61
CA VAL A 66 -16.49 -3.50 3.05
C VAL A 66 -16.60 -2.16 3.80
N ASP A 67 -15.77 -1.95 4.81
CA ASP A 67 -15.81 -0.75 5.67
C ASP A 67 -15.47 0.53 4.88
N ALA A 68 -14.54 0.45 3.93
CA ALA A 68 -14.15 1.59 3.11
C ALA A 68 -15.27 2.07 2.17
N ALA A 69 -16.12 1.14 1.72
CA ALA A 69 -17.28 1.43 0.88
C ALA A 69 -18.39 2.20 1.63
N ALA A 70 -18.43 2.12 2.97
CA ALA A 70 -19.35 2.92 3.76
C ALA A 70 -19.02 4.42 3.64
N PRO A 71 -20.04 5.31 3.69
CA PRO A 71 -19.83 6.75 3.71
C PRO A 71 -18.92 7.15 4.87
N ALA A 72 -17.95 8.02 4.60
CA ALA A 72 -17.18 8.65 5.66
C ALA A 72 -18.07 9.72 6.31
N LEU A 73 -18.85 9.32 7.31
CA LEU A 73 -19.44 10.26 8.26
C LEU A 73 -18.32 10.97 9.04
#